data_AF-A0A8J8G1T3-F1
#
_entry.id   AF-A0A8J8G1T3-F1
#
_cell.length_a   1.000
_cell.length_b   1.000
_cell.length_c   1.000
_cell.angle_alpha   90.00
_cell.angle_beta   90.00
_cell.angle_gamma   90.00
#
_symmetry.space_group_name_H-M   'P 1'
#
loop_
_entity.id
_entity.type
_entity.pdbx_description
1 polymer ?
#
loop_
_entity_poly.entity_id
_entity_poly.type
_entity_poly.pdbx_seq_one_letter_code
_entity_poly.pdbx_strand_id
1 'polypeptide(L)'
;MSNKTAVQGGVHLLSGLILASLSKRKEFKLGAVIGAILPDFDIIITAFAYLAIGEKAADLHRSFSHSLLFIAVVAGITISLRFVPQIKKRTSYDFVGLGIGLGIGFLTHGVLDMAYLYGIQFLWPFSKELIGFPIVPFESFDTNLASDTLKLKLLQTTDFYTDIFLFYIPILFLAYKMKKHEELHLPFLIYIIADFIVTTVFVGLSFRASVSYEDHTIQLYYLGTFFLMISLIAPILFRDVIREFKFEPWIMIIIVALVVFSQFLFYV
;
A
#
# COMPACT_ATOMS: atom_id res chain seq x y z
N MET A 1 -8.89 -14.22 14.38
CA MET A 1 -8.65 -13.14 13.40
C MET A 1 -8.32 -13.79 12.06
N SER A 2 -8.99 -13.41 10.98
CA SER A 2 -8.69 -13.94 9.65
C SER A 2 -7.35 -13.39 9.17
N ASN A 3 -6.40 -14.29 8.87
CA ASN A 3 -5.02 -14.00 8.43
C ASN A 3 -4.90 -13.34 7.04
N LYS A 4 -6.03 -12.96 6.41
CA LYS A 4 -6.14 -12.53 5.00
C LYS A 4 -5.86 -11.05 4.71
N THR A 5 -5.30 -10.29 5.66
CA THR A 5 -5.36 -8.81 5.66
C THR A 5 -4.00 -8.13 5.71
N ALA A 6 -3.01 -8.72 5.05
CA ALA A 6 -1.74 -8.06 4.82
C ALA A 6 -1.94 -6.89 3.82
N VAL A 7 -1.64 -5.67 4.28
CA VAL A 7 -1.58 -4.45 3.47
C VAL A 7 -0.12 -4.25 3.06
N GLN A 8 0.17 -4.25 1.75
CA GLN A 8 1.54 -4.19 1.20
C GLN A 8 1.87 -2.81 0.62
N GLY A 9 1.79 -1.78 1.45
CA GLY A 9 1.80 -0.38 0.99
C GLY A 9 3.05 0.02 0.18
N GLY A 10 4.22 -0.50 0.53
CA GLY A 10 5.49 -0.15 -0.11
C GLY A 10 5.68 -0.75 -1.50
N VAL A 11 5.36 -2.04 -1.67
CA VAL A 11 5.44 -2.72 -2.97
C VAL A 11 4.48 -2.06 -3.97
N HIS A 12 3.27 -1.76 -3.49
CA HIS A 12 2.26 -1.07 -4.26
C HIS A 12 2.68 0.37 -4.61
N LEU A 13 3.26 1.13 -3.67
CA LEU A 13 3.78 2.48 -3.96
C LEU A 13 4.85 2.44 -5.03
N LEU A 14 5.81 1.53 -4.90
CA LEU A 14 6.88 1.37 -5.88
C LEU A 14 6.30 1.07 -7.27
N SER A 15 5.31 0.17 -7.36
CA SER A 15 4.64 -0.13 -8.62
C SER A 15 3.97 1.10 -9.25
N GLY A 16 3.29 1.93 -8.44
CA GLY A 16 2.70 3.18 -8.87
C GLY A 16 3.73 4.21 -9.36
N LEU A 17 4.87 4.32 -8.67
CA LEU A 17 5.97 5.20 -9.06
C LEU A 17 6.63 4.72 -10.37
N ILE A 18 6.79 3.41 -10.56
CA ILE A 18 7.27 2.82 -11.82
C ILE A 18 6.29 3.17 -12.95
N LEU A 19 5.00 2.92 -12.78
CA LEU A 19 3.97 3.27 -13.77
C LEU A 19 3.99 4.77 -14.09
N ALA A 20 4.11 5.63 -13.08
CA ALA A 20 4.24 7.06 -13.26
C ALA A 20 5.50 7.43 -14.08
N SER A 21 6.61 6.73 -13.91
CA SER A 21 7.83 6.97 -14.68
C SER A 21 7.67 6.67 -16.19
N LEU A 22 6.72 5.82 -16.56
CA LEU A 22 6.45 5.43 -17.96
C LEU A 22 5.65 6.47 -18.76
N SER A 23 5.14 7.53 -18.11
CA SER A 23 4.32 8.55 -18.76
C SER A 23 4.88 9.95 -18.56
N LYS A 24 4.64 10.83 -19.55
CA LYS A 24 4.94 12.27 -19.42
C LYS A 24 3.75 13.10 -18.92
N ARG A 25 2.54 12.51 -18.90
CA ARG A 25 1.29 13.20 -18.54
C ARG A 25 1.15 13.28 -17.02
N LYS A 26 1.01 14.50 -16.49
CA LYS A 26 0.95 14.76 -15.04
C LYS A 26 -0.18 13.96 -14.36
N GLU A 27 -1.37 14.04 -14.93
CA GLU A 27 -2.57 13.49 -14.35
C GLU A 27 -2.56 11.97 -14.40
N PHE A 28 -1.98 11.37 -15.46
CA PHE A 28 -1.74 9.93 -15.51
C PHE A 28 -0.81 9.47 -14.38
N LYS A 29 0.31 10.16 -14.15
CA LYS A 29 1.23 9.82 -13.06
C LYS A 29 0.49 9.78 -11.73
N LEU A 30 -0.36 10.78 -11.51
CA LEU A 30 -1.10 10.92 -10.26
C LEU A 30 -2.09 9.78 -10.10
N GLY A 31 -2.83 9.48 -11.17
CA GLY A 31 -3.75 8.35 -11.19
C GLY A 31 -3.05 7.03 -10.93
N ALA A 32 -1.89 6.80 -11.55
CA ALA A 32 -1.13 5.56 -11.37
C ALA A 32 -0.67 5.34 -9.92
N VAL A 33 -0.15 6.39 -9.27
CA VAL A 33 0.30 6.32 -7.87
C VAL A 33 -0.88 6.16 -6.91
N ILE A 34 -1.94 6.98 -7.07
CA ILE A 34 -3.14 6.86 -6.23
C ILE A 34 -3.79 5.48 -6.43
N GLY A 35 -3.95 5.05 -7.67
CA GLY A 35 -4.60 3.79 -8.01
C GLY A 35 -3.83 2.57 -7.53
N ALA A 36 -2.50 2.66 -7.43
CA ALA A 36 -1.71 1.58 -6.87
C ALA A 36 -1.88 1.43 -5.35
N ILE A 37 -2.28 2.48 -4.61
CA ILE A 37 -2.39 2.43 -3.14
C ILE A 37 -3.84 2.30 -2.66
N LEU A 38 -4.76 2.95 -3.34
CA LEU A 38 -6.15 3.12 -2.89
C LEU A 38 -6.94 1.81 -2.65
N PRO A 39 -6.70 0.68 -3.35
CA PRO A 39 -7.52 -0.52 -3.17
C PRO A 39 -7.59 -1.04 -1.73
N ASP A 40 -6.45 -1.07 -1.02
CA ASP A 40 -6.35 -1.56 0.37
C ASP A 40 -7.00 -0.62 1.41
N PHE A 41 -7.47 0.55 1.01
CA PHE A 41 -8.21 1.42 1.94
C PHE A 41 -9.62 0.89 2.26
N ASP A 42 -10.05 -0.16 1.55
CA ASP A 42 -11.19 -0.98 1.97
C ASP A 42 -11.00 -1.59 3.38
N ILE A 43 -9.78 -1.61 3.92
CA ILE A 43 -9.52 -2.04 5.29
C ILE A 43 -10.21 -1.13 6.31
N ILE A 44 -10.41 0.16 6.01
CA ILE A 44 -11.15 1.08 6.88
C ILE A 44 -12.60 0.61 6.97
N ILE A 45 -13.21 0.29 5.82
CA ILE A 45 -14.58 -0.22 5.75
C ILE A 45 -14.66 -1.59 6.45
N THR A 46 -13.64 -2.43 6.24
CA THR A 46 -13.52 -3.75 6.86
C THR A 46 -13.44 -3.65 8.38
N ALA A 47 -12.64 -2.73 8.92
CA ALA A 47 -12.50 -2.50 10.36
C ALA A 47 -13.83 -2.02 10.98
N PHE A 48 -14.52 -1.07 10.34
CA PHE A 48 -15.85 -0.66 10.81
C PHE A 48 -16.89 -1.80 10.71
N ALA A 49 -16.84 -2.60 9.65
CA ALA A 49 -17.72 -3.75 9.49
C ALA A 49 -17.43 -4.84 10.54
N TYR A 50 -16.18 -5.00 10.97
CA TYR A 50 -15.80 -5.96 12.02
C TYR A 50 -16.59 -5.72 13.31
N LEU A 51 -16.87 -4.46 13.66
CA LEU A 51 -17.70 -4.11 14.83
C LEU A 51 -19.14 -4.64 14.73
N ALA A 52 -19.65 -4.88 13.52
CA ALA A 52 -21.01 -5.33 13.29
C ALA A 52 -21.12 -6.83 12.99
N ILE A 53 -20.16 -7.40 12.24
CA ILE A 53 -20.24 -8.78 11.73
C ILE A 53 -19.05 -9.67 12.11
N GLY A 54 -18.15 -9.17 12.97
CA GLY A 54 -16.99 -9.90 13.47
C GLY A 54 -16.07 -10.36 12.34
N GLU A 55 -15.51 -11.57 12.47
CA GLU A 55 -14.50 -12.11 11.56
C GLU A 55 -14.96 -12.20 10.09
N LYS A 56 -16.28 -12.25 9.83
CA LYS A 56 -16.83 -12.23 8.46
C LYS A 56 -16.50 -10.95 7.71
N ALA A 57 -16.15 -9.87 8.41
CA ALA A 57 -15.72 -8.63 7.77
C ALA A 57 -14.41 -8.81 6.99
N ALA A 58 -13.54 -9.75 7.36
CA ALA A 58 -12.27 -9.95 6.67
C ALA A 58 -12.44 -10.38 5.20
N ASP A 59 -13.58 -10.98 4.83
CA ASP A 59 -13.90 -11.31 3.44
C ASP A 59 -14.23 -10.07 2.58
N LEU A 60 -14.39 -8.89 3.21
CA LEU A 60 -14.59 -7.62 2.51
C LEU A 60 -13.28 -7.08 1.95
N HIS A 61 -12.15 -7.30 2.63
CA HIS A 61 -10.85 -6.89 2.13
C HIS A 61 -10.49 -7.73 0.88
N ARG A 62 -9.92 -7.08 -0.15
CA ARG A 62 -9.59 -7.72 -1.44
C ARG A 62 -10.81 -8.21 -2.24
N SER A 63 -11.99 -7.67 -1.93
CA SER A 63 -13.23 -7.95 -2.66
C SER A 63 -13.63 -6.80 -3.58
N PHE A 64 -14.48 -5.90 -3.09
CA PHE A 64 -15.07 -4.80 -3.82
C PHE A 64 -14.02 -3.89 -4.48
N SER A 65 -13.05 -3.38 -3.71
CA SER A 65 -12.06 -2.41 -4.19
C SER A 65 -11.06 -2.99 -5.19
N HIS A 66 -10.85 -4.30 -5.19
CA HIS A 66 -9.96 -5.01 -6.11
C HIS A 66 -10.70 -5.56 -7.35
N SER A 67 -12.02 -5.46 -7.40
CA SER A 67 -12.84 -6.02 -8.48
C SER A 67 -12.74 -5.24 -9.79
N LEU A 68 -12.77 -5.93 -10.94
CA LEU A 68 -12.76 -5.31 -12.26
C LEU A 68 -13.88 -4.28 -12.44
N LEU A 69 -15.07 -4.56 -11.90
CA LEU A 69 -16.20 -3.66 -11.99
C LEU A 69 -15.91 -2.36 -11.23
N PHE A 70 -15.39 -2.43 -10.00
CA PHE A 70 -15.04 -1.24 -9.23
C PHE A 70 -13.97 -0.42 -9.94
N ILE A 71 -12.92 -1.07 -10.44
CA ILE A 71 -11.84 -0.42 -11.21
C ILE A 71 -12.42 0.33 -12.42
N ALA A 72 -13.26 -0.34 -13.21
CA ALA A 72 -13.89 0.25 -14.39
C ALA A 72 -14.81 1.43 -14.03
N VAL A 73 -15.57 1.33 -12.94
CA VAL A 73 -16.45 2.39 -12.44
C VAL A 73 -15.65 3.60 -11.97
N VAL A 74 -14.63 3.42 -11.13
CA VAL A 74 -13.80 4.54 -10.62
C VAL A 74 -13.06 5.23 -11.77
N ALA A 75 -12.45 4.46 -12.67
CA ALA A 75 -11.77 5.02 -13.84
C ALA A 75 -12.77 5.73 -14.77
N GLY A 76 -13.93 5.12 -15.04
CA GLY A 76 -14.98 5.65 -15.90
C GLY A 76 -15.61 6.93 -15.37
N ILE A 77 -15.95 6.98 -14.08
CA ILE A 77 -16.45 8.18 -13.39
C ILE A 77 -15.39 9.29 -13.50
N THR A 78 -14.12 8.98 -13.21
CA THR A 78 -13.04 9.97 -13.31
C THR A 78 -12.92 10.53 -14.73
N ILE A 79 -12.93 9.68 -15.75
CA ILE A 79 -12.89 10.10 -17.16
C ILE A 79 -14.11 10.96 -17.51
N SER A 80 -15.30 10.61 -16.99
CA SER A 80 -16.55 11.32 -17.29
C SER A 80 -16.55 12.77 -16.82
N LEU A 81 -15.73 13.13 -15.81
CA LEU A 81 -15.61 14.51 -15.32
C LEU A 81 -15.19 15.51 -16.41
N ARG A 82 -14.52 15.05 -17.48
CA ARG A 82 -14.18 15.89 -18.65
C ARG A 82 -15.42 16.48 -19.35
N PHE A 83 -16.58 15.84 -19.20
CA PHE A 83 -17.82 16.24 -19.82
C PHE A 83 -18.68 17.16 -18.94
N VAL A 84 -18.31 17.33 -17.66
CA VAL A 84 -19.05 18.21 -16.74
C VAL A 84 -18.77 19.67 -17.10
N PRO A 85 -19.77 20.44 -17.58
CA PRO A 85 -19.54 21.78 -18.12
C PRO A 85 -18.91 22.76 -17.12
N GLN A 86 -19.27 22.64 -15.84
CA GLN A 86 -18.76 23.47 -14.74
C GLN A 86 -17.27 23.22 -14.49
N ILE A 87 -16.81 21.97 -14.66
CA ILE A 87 -15.41 21.58 -14.50
C ILE A 87 -14.60 22.02 -15.73
N LYS A 88 -15.11 21.74 -16.93
CA LYS A 88 -14.46 22.08 -18.20
C LYS A 88 -14.23 23.59 -18.36
N LYS A 89 -15.12 24.44 -17.84
CA LYS A 89 -14.96 25.90 -17.87
C LYS A 89 -13.90 26.42 -16.89
N ARG A 90 -13.49 25.61 -15.91
CA ARG A 90 -12.65 26.05 -14.78
C ARG A 90 -11.24 25.43 -14.79
N THR A 91 -11.00 24.36 -15.55
CA THR A 91 -9.71 23.65 -15.50
C THR A 91 -9.30 23.12 -16.87
N SER A 92 -7.99 23.11 -17.13
CA SER A 92 -7.35 22.39 -18.25
C SER A 92 -6.90 20.98 -17.83
N TYR A 93 -7.51 20.43 -16.78
CA TYR A 93 -7.06 19.21 -16.12
C TYR A 93 -7.36 17.96 -16.97
N ASP A 94 -6.35 17.11 -17.19
CA ASP A 94 -6.47 15.88 -17.99
C ASP A 94 -7.12 14.74 -17.19
N PHE A 95 -8.45 14.81 -17.03
CA PHE A 95 -9.25 13.75 -16.39
C PHE A 95 -9.16 12.39 -17.10
N VAL A 96 -8.87 12.39 -18.41
CA VAL A 96 -8.67 11.15 -19.16
C VAL A 96 -7.38 10.48 -18.71
N GLY A 97 -6.29 11.25 -18.66
CA GLY A 97 -5.02 10.81 -18.11
C GLY A 97 -5.17 10.30 -16.68
N LEU A 98 -5.85 11.06 -15.82
CA LEU A 98 -6.11 10.66 -14.43
C LEU A 98 -6.84 9.33 -14.33
N GLY A 99 -7.96 9.17 -15.04
CA GLY A 99 -8.78 7.96 -14.95
C GLY A 99 -8.09 6.73 -15.53
N ILE A 100 -7.34 6.87 -16.64
CA ILE A 100 -6.52 5.76 -17.17
C ILE A 100 -5.42 5.39 -16.18
N GLY A 101 -4.73 6.39 -15.60
CA GLY A 101 -3.72 6.17 -14.57
C GLY A 101 -4.30 5.40 -13.38
N LEU A 102 -5.45 5.84 -12.86
CA LEU A 102 -6.16 5.15 -11.77
C LEU A 102 -6.45 3.70 -12.15
N GLY A 103 -7.08 3.45 -13.30
CA GLY A 103 -7.42 2.10 -13.73
C GLY A 103 -6.20 1.17 -13.82
N ILE A 104 -5.10 1.65 -14.40
CA ILE A 104 -3.86 0.85 -14.50
C ILE A 104 -3.24 0.63 -13.11
N GLY A 105 -3.18 1.65 -12.26
CA GLY A 105 -2.67 1.51 -10.89
C GLY A 105 -3.45 0.47 -10.09
N PHE A 106 -4.78 0.53 -10.15
CA PHE A 106 -5.68 -0.44 -9.51
C PHE A 106 -5.47 -1.87 -10.05
N LEU A 107 -5.37 -2.02 -11.37
CA LEU A 107 -5.12 -3.33 -11.99
C LEU A 107 -3.76 -3.89 -11.56
N THR A 108 -2.71 -3.06 -11.55
CA THR A 108 -1.38 -3.49 -11.10
C THR A 108 -1.38 -3.88 -9.64
N HIS A 109 -2.08 -3.14 -8.77
CA HIS A 109 -2.28 -3.52 -7.37
C HIS A 109 -2.93 -4.90 -7.26
N GLY A 110 -4.09 -5.09 -7.92
CA GLY A 110 -4.80 -6.37 -7.88
C GLY A 110 -3.98 -7.55 -8.42
N VAL A 111 -3.21 -7.34 -9.50
CA VAL A 111 -2.31 -8.38 -10.06
C VAL A 111 -1.18 -8.73 -9.09
N LEU A 112 -0.62 -7.76 -8.37
CA LEU A 112 0.39 -8.03 -7.35
C LEU A 112 -0.22 -8.85 -6.19
N ASP A 113 -1.43 -8.51 -5.77
CA ASP A 113 -2.15 -9.28 -4.74
C ASP A 113 -2.53 -10.70 -5.18
N MET A 114 -2.80 -10.90 -6.48
CA MET A 114 -2.98 -12.24 -7.04
C MET A 114 -1.73 -13.11 -6.86
N ALA A 115 -0.53 -12.52 -6.88
CA ALA A 115 0.73 -13.25 -6.80
C ALA A 115 1.22 -13.51 -5.37
N TYR A 116 0.55 -12.96 -4.35
CA TYR A 116 1.05 -12.99 -2.97
C TYR A 116 0.66 -14.26 -2.20
N LEU A 117 -0.33 -14.18 -1.30
CA LEU A 117 -0.72 -15.28 -0.39
C LEU A 117 -2.10 -15.90 -0.69
N TYR A 118 -3.10 -15.09 -1.04
CA TYR A 118 -4.52 -15.47 -1.01
C TYR A 118 -5.27 -15.28 -2.33
N GLY A 119 -4.81 -14.40 -3.21
CA GLY A 119 -5.61 -13.94 -4.35
C GLY A 119 -6.63 -12.86 -3.98
N ILE A 120 -7.48 -12.51 -4.95
CA ILE A 120 -8.50 -11.45 -4.84
C ILE A 120 -9.83 -11.88 -5.46
N GLN A 121 -10.96 -11.29 -5.04
CA GLN A 121 -12.27 -11.53 -5.67
C GLN A 121 -12.46 -10.64 -6.91
N PHE A 122 -11.65 -10.88 -7.94
CA PHE A 122 -11.55 -10.00 -9.12
C PHE A 122 -12.87 -9.83 -9.90
N LEU A 123 -13.74 -10.83 -9.83
CA LEU A 123 -15.04 -10.88 -10.50
C LEU A 123 -16.22 -10.47 -9.60
N TRP A 124 -15.96 -9.93 -8.41
CA TRP A 124 -17.01 -9.38 -7.56
C TRP A 124 -17.78 -8.27 -8.31
N PRO A 125 -19.13 -8.17 -8.19
CA PRO A 125 -20.02 -8.94 -7.32
C PRO A 125 -20.58 -10.22 -7.97
N PHE A 126 -20.17 -10.56 -9.19
CA PHE A 126 -20.72 -11.69 -9.94
C PHE A 126 -20.23 -13.04 -9.42
N SER A 127 -18.99 -13.09 -8.91
CA SER A 127 -18.42 -14.24 -8.22
C SER A 127 -17.62 -13.79 -7.00
N LYS A 128 -17.62 -14.63 -5.96
CA LYS A 128 -16.79 -14.47 -4.75
C LYS A 128 -15.56 -15.38 -4.76
N GLU A 129 -15.32 -16.08 -5.88
CA GLU A 129 -14.14 -16.93 -6.05
C GLU A 129 -12.86 -16.09 -5.97
N LEU A 130 -11.89 -16.57 -5.19
CA LEU A 130 -10.56 -15.97 -5.12
C LEU A 130 -9.77 -16.39 -6.36
N ILE A 131 -9.33 -15.40 -7.12
CA ILE A 131 -8.44 -15.59 -8.27
C ILE A 131 -7.05 -15.17 -7.82
N GLY A 132 -6.09 -16.09 -7.93
CA GLY A 132 -4.71 -15.85 -7.54
C GLY A 132 -3.77 -16.94 -8.01
N PHE A 133 -2.50 -16.59 -8.12
CA PHE A 133 -1.37 -17.49 -8.39
C PHE A 133 -0.30 -17.23 -7.32
N PRO A 134 -0.59 -17.54 -6.05
CA PRO A 134 0.29 -17.16 -4.95
C PRO A 134 1.64 -17.86 -5.06
N ILE A 135 2.72 -17.07 -4.97
CA ILE A 135 4.10 -17.60 -4.93
C ILE A 135 4.30 -18.46 -3.67
N VAL A 136 3.62 -18.07 -2.59
CA VAL A 136 3.66 -18.76 -1.30
C VAL A 136 2.22 -18.92 -0.82
N PRO A 137 1.47 -19.96 -1.23
CA PRO A 137 0.05 -20.09 -0.86
C PRO A 137 -0.11 -20.22 0.65
N PHE A 138 -0.95 -19.40 1.29
CA PHE A 138 -1.11 -19.46 2.75
C PHE A 138 -1.64 -20.83 3.23
N GLU A 139 -2.50 -21.46 2.44
CA GLU A 139 -3.06 -22.79 2.74
C GLU A 139 -1.99 -23.91 2.75
N SER A 140 -0.77 -23.62 2.30
CA SER A 140 0.35 -24.57 2.37
C SER A 140 1.04 -24.62 3.75
N PHE A 141 0.64 -23.77 4.69
CA PHE A 141 1.20 -23.70 6.04
C PHE A 141 0.27 -24.28 7.11
N ASP A 142 0.83 -25.05 8.04
CA ASP A 142 0.14 -25.45 9.27
C ASP A 142 0.59 -24.58 10.46
N THR A 143 -0.28 -23.69 10.95
CA THR A 143 0.04 -22.79 12.08
C THR A 143 0.25 -23.54 13.39
N ASN A 144 -0.13 -24.81 13.50
CA ASN A 144 0.20 -25.65 14.66
C ASN A 144 1.64 -26.16 14.61
N LEU A 145 2.27 -26.16 13.43
CA LEU A 145 3.65 -26.56 13.26
C LEU A 145 4.57 -25.34 13.51
N ALA A 146 5.45 -25.47 14.50
CA ALA A 146 6.37 -24.38 14.88
C ALA A 146 7.23 -23.86 13.70
N SER A 147 7.64 -24.73 12.78
CA SER A 147 8.42 -24.33 11.60
C SER A 147 7.62 -23.49 10.62
N ASP A 148 6.33 -23.77 10.44
CA ASP A 148 5.49 -23.04 9.49
C ASP A 148 5.03 -21.72 10.09
N THR A 149 4.72 -21.69 11.38
CA THR A 149 4.53 -20.44 12.13
C THR A 149 5.76 -19.54 12.05
N LEU A 150 6.98 -20.09 12.18
CA LEU A 150 8.20 -19.31 12.02
C LEU A 150 8.32 -18.72 10.59
N LYS A 151 8.03 -19.51 9.55
CA LYS A 151 8.06 -19.02 8.16
C LYS A 151 7.04 -17.91 7.93
N LEU A 152 5.82 -18.04 8.45
CA LEU A 152 4.78 -17.01 8.34
C LEU A 152 5.18 -15.72 9.05
N LYS A 153 5.76 -15.81 10.26
CA LYS A 153 6.30 -14.63 10.96
C LYS A 153 7.42 -13.96 10.16
N LEU A 154 8.33 -14.75 9.58
CA LEU A 154 9.42 -14.21 8.73
C LEU A 154 8.88 -13.53 7.48
N LEU A 155 7.90 -14.13 6.82
CA LEU A 155 7.27 -13.56 5.62
C LEU A 155 6.61 -12.22 5.94
N GLN A 156 5.79 -12.19 6.99
CA GLN A 156 5.09 -10.97 7.39
C GLN A 156 6.03 -9.87 7.88
N THR A 157 7.08 -10.25 8.62
CA THR A 157 8.15 -9.33 9.00
C THR A 157 8.85 -8.76 7.77
N THR A 158 9.11 -9.60 6.76
CA THR A 158 9.73 -9.17 5.50
C THR A 158 8.85 -8.16 4.78
N ASP A 159 7.56 -8.44 4.64
CA ASP A 159 6.59 -7.51 4.06
C ASP A 159 6.60 -6.15 4.75
N PHE A 160 6.53 -6.16 6.08
CA PHE A 160 6.56 -4.95 6.88
C PHE A 160 7.85 -4.13 6.65
N TYR A 161 9.01 -4.79 6.53
CA TYR A 161 10.25 -4.10 6.18
C TYR A 161 10.25 -3.57 4.75
N THR A 162 9.68 -4.31 3.80
CA THR A 162 9.55 -3.79 2.42
C THR A 162 8.69 -2.54 2.39
N ASP A 163 7.66 -2.43 3.23
CA ASP A 163 6.87 -1.22 3.37
C ASP A 163 7.70 -0.03 3.84
N ILE A 164 8.53 -0.20 4.86
CA ILE A 164 9.46 0.83 5.33
C ILE A 164 10.43 1.24 4.20
N PHE A 165 11.17 0.28 3.63
CA PHE A 165 12.23 0.59 2.67
C PHE A 165 11.72 1.16 1.36
N LEU A 166 10.66 0.57 0.80
CA LEU A 166 10.12 0.97 -0.50
C LEU A 166 9.39 2.32 -0.43
N PHE A 167 9.06 2.80 0.76
CA PHE A 167 8.58 4.17 0.94
C PHE A 167 9.73 5.20 0.75
N TYR A 168 10.89 4.92 1.33
CA TYR A 168 11.99 5.89 1.43
C TYR A 168 13.02 5.81 0.30
N ILE A 169 13.42 4.60 -0.08
CA ILE A 169 14.50 4.37 -1.04
C ILE A 169 14.20 5.02 -2.40
N PRO A 170 12.99 4.92 -2.97
CA PRO A 170 12.70 5.59 -4.24
C PRO A 170 12.91 7.10 -4.16
N ILE A 171 12.42 7.75 -3.10
CA ILE A 171 12.56 9.20 -2.90
C ILE A 171 14.04 9.59 -2.81
N LEU A 172 14.82 8.86 -2.00
CA LEU A 172 16.26 9.12 -1.84
C LEU A 172 17.03 8.87 -3.14
N PHE A 173 16.74 7.78 -3.85
CA PHE A 173 17.33 7.47 -5.15
C PHE A 173 17.05 8.56 -6.19
N LEU A 174 15.82 9.08 -6.22
CA LEU A 174 15.44 10.16 -7.10
C LEU A 174 16.13 11.47 -6.71
N ALA A 175 16.19 11.80 -5.41
CA ALA A 175 16.93 12.97 -4.92
C ALA A 175 18.41 12.92 -5.36
N TYR A 176 19.03 11.75 -5.23
CA TYR A 176 20.40 11.50 -5.68
C TYR A 176 20.56 11.68 -7.19
N LYS A 177 19.72 11.00 -7.99
CA LYS A 177 19.77 11.10 -9.46
C LYS A 177 19.58 12.54 -9.96
N MET A 178 18.77 13.32 -9.23
CA MET A 178 18.44 14.70 -9.56
C MET A 178 19.41 15.73 -8.99
N LYS A 179 20.39 15.31 -8.16
CA LYS A 179 21.31 16.22 -7.46
C LYS A 179 20.58 17.30 -6.66
N LYS A 180 19.53 16.90 -5.94
CA LYS A 180 18.74 17.79 -5.05
C LYS A 180 18.94 17.37 -3.60
N HIS A 181 19.08 18.35 -2.70
CA HIS A 181 19.20 18.13 -1.25
C HIS A 181 20.33 17.16 -0.89
N GLU A 182 21.49 17.29 -1.56
CA GLU A 182 22.66 16.40 -1.37
C GLU A 182 23.12 16.35 0.09
N GLU A 183 22.98 17.46 0.80
CA GLU A 183 23.26 17.59 2.24
C GLU A 183 22.34 16.71 3.12
N LEU A 184 21.17 16.32 2.61
CA LEU A 184 20.21 15.47 3.32
C LEU A 184 20.36 13.99 3.00
N HIS A 185 21.10 13.59 1.96
CA HIS A 185 21.14 12.18 1.52
C HIS A 185 21.70 11.25 2.60
N LEU A 186 22.86 11.58 3.16
CA LEU A 186 23.50 10.77 4.20
C LEU A 186 22.73 10.80 5.53
N PRO A 187 22.31 11.98 6.07
CA PRO A 187 21.46 12.02 7.26
C PRO A 187 20.18 11.21 7.12
N PHE A 188 19.55 11.25 5.94
CA PHE A 188 18.32 10.52 5.68
C PHE A 188 18.56 9.00 5.54
N LEU A 189 19.67 8.58 4.94
CA LEU A 189 20.05 7.17 4.92
C LEU A 189 20.35 6.63 6.33
N ILE A 190 21.09 7.39 7.14
CA ILE A 190 21.35 7.05 8.55
C ILE A 190 20.03 6.92 9.31
N TYR A 191 19.10 7.83 9.05
CA TYR A 191 17.76 7.79 9.63
C TYR A 191 17.03 6.48 9.26
N ILE A 192 16.98 6.09 7.98
CA ILE A 192 16.33 4.83 7.55
C ILE A 192 17.00 3.62 8.20
N ILE A 193 18.33 3.61 8.33
CA ILE A 193 19.07 2.51 8.98
C ILE A 193 18.76 2.47 10.47
N ALA A 194 18.71 3.61 11.15
CA ALA A 194 18.35 3.67 12.57
C ALA A 194 16.92 3.19 12.80
N ASP A 195 15.97 3.63 11.98
CA ASP A 195 14.58 3.20 11.98
C ASP A 195 14.46 1.67 11.81
N PHE A 196 15.19 1.12 10.85
CA PHE A 196 15.28 -0.33 10.64
C PHE A 196 15.84 -1.07 11.87
N ILE A 197 16.93 -0.58 12.47
CA ILE A 197 17.55 -1.21 13.65
C ILE A 197 16.57 -1.21 14.82
N VAL A 198 15.95 -0.06 15.11
CA VAL A 198 15.01 0.08 16.22
C VAL A 198 13.80 -0.84 16.01
N THR A 199 13.21 -0.81 14.81
CA THR A 199 12.12 -1.73 14.43
C THR A 199 12.53 -3.18 14.63
N THR A 200 13.75 -3.57 14.24
CA THR A 200 14.26 -4.95 14.40
C THR A 200 14.38 -5.39 15.85
N VAL A 201 14.78 -4.50 16.75
CA VAL A 201 14.82 -4.81 18.18
C VAL A 201 13.42 -5.15 18.70
N PHE A 202 12.41 -4.37 18.30
CA PHE A 202 11.02 -4.59 18.70
C PHE A 202 10.41 -5.85 18.09
N VAL A 203 10.64 -6.06 16.79
CA VAL A 203 10.19 -7.27 16.08
C VAL A 203 10.85 -8.52 16.65
N GLY A 204 12.12 -8.47 17.04
CA GLY A 204 12.80 -9.58 17.71
C GLY A 204 12.07 -10.08 18.97
N LEU A 205 11.37 -9.20 19.69
CA LEU A 205 10.58 -9.57 20.88
C LEU A 205 9.31 -10.37 20.52
N SER A 206 8.80 -10.28 19.29
CA SER A 206 7.61 -10.99 18.82
C SER A 206 7.93 -12.35 18.17
N PHE A 207 9.22 -12.67 17.96
CA PHE A 207 9.69 -13.97 17.47
C PHE A 207 9.81 -15.08 18.54
N ARG A 208 9.48 -14.77 19.79
CA ARG A 208 9.45 -15.78 20.86
C ARG A 208 8.50 -16.92 20.52
N ALA A 209 8.89 -18.15 20.86
CA ALA A 209 8.08 -19.36 20.59
C ALA A 209 6.71 -19.34 21.30
N SER A 210 6.58 -18.60 22.40
CA SER A 210 5.33 -18.44 23.15
C SER A 210 4.35 -17.45 22.52
N VAL A 211 4.77 -16.69 21.50
CA VAL A 211 3.94 -15.69 20.82
C VAL A 211 3.29 -16.39 19.62
N SER A 212 1.97 -16.30 19.48
CA SER A 212 1.26 -16.85 18.31
C SER A 212 1.62 -16.10 17.02
N TYR A 213 1.17 -16.57 15.86
CA TYR A 213 1.34 -15.83 14.61
C TYR A 213 0.51 -14.53 14.61
N GLU A 214 -0.70 -14.60 15.16
CA GLU A 214 -1.64 -13.49 15.31
C GLU A 214 -1.08 -12.44 16.26
N ASP A 215 -0.56 -12.83 17.43
CA ASP A 215 0.05 -11.89 18.37
C ASP A 215 1.34 -11.27 17.79
N HIS A 216 2.10 -12.02 17.00
CA HIS A 216 3.26 -11.49 16.30
C HIS A 216 2.85 -10.41 15.31
N THR A 217 1.81 -10.68 14.52
CA THR A 217 1.19 -9.73 13.59
C THR A 217 0.81 -8.44 14.30
N ILE A 218 0.04 -8.56 15.39
CA ILE A 218 -0.46 -7.43 16.16
C ILE A 218 0.72 -6.59 16.70
N GLN A 219 1.70 -7.24 17.32
CA GLN A 219 2.89 -6.56 17.85
C GLN A 219 3.70 -5.85 16.76
N LEU A 220 3.88 -6.51 15.61
CA LEU A 220 4.57 -5.95 14.45
C LEU A 220 3.89 -4.67 13.96
N TYR A 221 2.57 -4.69 13.78
CA TYR A 221 1.85 -3.52 13.27
C TYR A 221 1.64 -2.41 14.30
N TYR A 222 1.44 -2.70 15.60
CA TYR A 222 1.35 -1.63 16.62
C TYR A 222 2.65 -0.84 16.74
N LEU A 223 3.78 -1.54 16.90
CA LEU A 223 5.09 -0.90 17.02
C LEU A 223 5.57 -0.36 15.67
N GLY A 224 5.30 -1.10 14.60
CA GLY A 224 5.65 -0.75 13.25
C GLY A 224 4.95 0.51 12.74
N THR A 225 3.66 0.68 13.04
CA THR A 225 2.88 1.89 12.66
C THR A 225 3.54 3.16 13.17
N PHE A 226 4.10 3.16 14.38
CA PHE A 226 4.82 4.30 14.93
C PHE A 226 6.02 4.69 14.05
N PHE A 227 6.82 3.70 13.62
CA PHE A 227 7.96 3.93 12.75
C PHE A 227 7.56 4.24 11.31
N LEU A 228 6.39 3.75 10.86
CA LEU A 228 5.80 4.13 9.57
C LEU A 228 5.26 5.57 9.57
N MET A 229 4.77 6.12 10.69
CA MET A 229 4.42 7.55 10.82
C MET A 229 5.64 8.44 10.56
N ILE A 230 6.80 7.92 10.93
CA ILE A 230 8.12 8.22 10.41
C ILE A 230 8.18 8.82 9.00
N SER A 231 7.52 8.05 8.13
CA SER A 231 7.54 8.17 6.69
C SER A 231 6.86 9.43 6.18
N LEU A 232 6.06 10.09 7.02
CA LEU A 232 5.44 11.38 6.75
C LEU A 232 6.47 12.51 6.61
N ILE A 233 7.67 12.36 7.17
CA ILE A 233 8.73 13.37 7.10
C ILE A 233 9.38 13.39 5.70
N ALA A 234 9.51 12.23 5.04
CA ALA A 234 10.22 12.15 3.77
C ALA A 234 9.60 13.02 2.65
N PRO A 235 8.27 13.06 2.48
CA PRO A 235 7.65 13.98 1.52
C PRO A 235 7.86 15.46 1.82
N ILE A 236 8.07 15.81 3.09
CA ILE A 236 8.30 17.19 3.52
C ILE A 236 9.74 17.59 3.18
N LEU A 237 10.71 16.77 3.56
CA LEU A 237 12.13 17.01 3.29
C LEU A 237 12.44 17.03 1.80
N PHE A 238 11.91 16.08 1.04
CA PHE A 238 12.17 15.94 -0.40
C PHE A 238 11.02 16.48 -1.27
N ARG A 239 10.32 17.52 -0.80
CA ARG A 239 9.16 18.10 -1.50
C ARG A 239 9.42 18.45 -2.97
N ASP A 240 10.62 18.95 -3.26
CA ASP A 240 11.00 19.39 -4.61
C ASP A 240 11.41 18.22 -5.52
N VAL A 241 11.67 17.05 -4.94
CA VAL A 241 11.83 15.78 -5.67
C VAL A 241 10.45 15.21 -5.99
N ILE A 242 9.52 15.24 -5.04
CA ILE A 242 8.14 14.79 -5.27
C ILE A 242 7.43 15.62 -6.33
N ARG A 243 7.66 16.94 -6.35
CA ARG A 243 7.11 17.85 -7.37
C ARG A 243 7.51 17.49 -8.80
N GLU A 244 8.54 16.68 -9.01
CA GLU A 244 9.01 16.25 -10.34
C GLU A 244 8.15 15.12 -10.91
N PHE A 245 7.47 14.39 -10.03
CA PHE A 245 6.34 13.54 -10.40
C PHE A 245 5.10 14.36 -10.75
N LYS A 246 5.19 15.69 -10.61
CA LYS A 246 4.10 16.63 -10.75
C LYS A 246 2.99 16.37 -9.73
N PHE A 247 3.38 15.95 -8.53
CA PHE A 247 2.49 15.83 -7.37
C PHE A 247 2.72 16.99 -6.42
N GLU A 248 1.65 17.38 -5.72
CA GLU A 248 1.83 18.19 -4.53
C GLU A 248 2.32 17.29 -3.39
N PRO A 249 3.34 17.70 -2.61
CA PRO A 249 3.90 16.89 -1.53
C PRO A 249 2.86 16.41 -0.51
N TRP A 250 1.82 17.21 -0.24
CA TRP A 250 0.75 16.84 0.69
C TRP A 250 -0.06 15.63 0.23
N ILE A 251 -0.13 15.35 -1.08
CA ILE A 251 -0.80 14.15 -1.59
C ILE A 251 -0.03 12.92 -1.12
N MET A 252 1.30 12.95 -1.21
CA MET A 252 2.13 11.85 -0.72
C MET A 252 1.99 11.71 0.80
N ILE A 253 1.96 12.81 1.56
CA ILE A 253 1.71 12.77 3.01
C ILE A 253 0.38 12.08 3.32
N ILE A 254 -0.70 12.43 2.62
CA ILE A 254 -2.01 11.79 2.78
C ILE A 254 -1.93 10.30 2.45
N ILE A 255 -1.26 9.93 1.34
CA ILE A 255 -1.08 8.53 0.96
C ILE A 255 -0.36 7.75 2.08
N VAL A 256 0.76 8.27 2.60
CA VAL A 256 1.48 7.64 3.70
C VAL A 256 0.59 7.53 4.92
N ALA A 257 -0.09 8.62 5.29
CA ALA A 257 -0.91 8.68 6.49
C ALA A 257 -2.05 7.67 6.41
N LEU A 258 -2.64 7.51 5.23
CA LEU A 258 -3.70 6.52 5.01
C LEU A 258 -3.14 5.09 5.04
N VAL A 259 -1.96 4.81 4.47
CA VAL A 259 -1.30 3.50 4.62
C VAL A 259 -1.02 3.20 6.10
N VAL A 260 -0.44 4.13 6.83
CA VAL A 260 -0.17 4.00 8.28
C VAL A 260 -1.47 3.76 9.05
N PHE A 261 -2.50 4.55 8.78
CA PHE A 261 -3.79 4.44 9.45
C PHE A 261 -4.51 3.13 9.13
N SER A 262 -4.39 2.65 7.89
CA SER A 262 -4.94 1.38 7.41
C SER A 262 -4.31 0.19 8.16
N GLN A 263 -3.00 0.28 8.43
CA GLN A 263 -2.27 -0.71 9.22
C GLN A 263 -2.65 -0.69 10.70
N PHE A 264 -3.01 0.47 11.26
CA PHE A 264 -3.43 0.59 12.65
C PHE A 264 -4.84 0.04 12.91
N LEU A 265 -5.80 0.40 12.05
CA LEU A 265 -7.23 0.14 12.27
C LEU A 265 -7.63 -1.34 12.30
N PHE A 266 -6.86 -2.21 11.66
CA PHE A 266 -7.23 -3.62 11.57
C PHE A 266 -6.84 -4.43 12.82
N TYR A 267 -5.85 -3.94 13.59
CA TYR A 267 -5.28 -4.67 14.72
C TYR A 267 -5.67 -4.06 16.09
N VAL A 268 -6.57 -3.07 16.10
CA VAL A 268 -7.22 -2.46 17.28
C VAL A 268 -8.67 -2.89 17.33
#